data_AF-A0AAV2HK25-F1
#
_entry.id   AF-A0AAV2HK25-F1
#
_cell.length_a   1.000
_cell.length_b   1.000
_cell.length_c   1.000
_cell.angle_alpha   90.00
_cell.angle_beta   90.00
_cell.angle_gamma   90.00
#
_symmetry.space_group_name_H-M   'P 1'
#
loop_
_entity.id
_entity.type
_entity.pdbx_description
1 polymer ?
#
loop_
_entity_poly.entity_id
_entity_poly.type
_entity_poly.pdbx_seq_one_letter_code
_entity_poly.pdbx_strand_id
1 'polypeptide(L)'
;MAGVWLLLCTAQVATASFVSMGTLFAVAVPRILKPDKNSNPTLTFHLSTWSLTDIQVQLEAPPQRNESQLKTSIELSRNSPAFYTLYEKHLSEVDVGIKGSYVLRGKERFGVCVLIKESRQSADTIQVLPVEAWGKEYIAVTSWRNPSIQVISADDNNLIRFRLVIRADIFFQTIMYNGKAYTSNTGLLQTLQRFETFSFGRCSESTVQNAIMTGTEIYGQLPIGVVSGNCATHIRTSRCSYMQLDDGRSLDVAAEMLFPTSYCGYEFIVATPHMRKFLGTVDIQAKEDVTTVLVSTDNHGGVANYTLYNLGQDWIPAKKAFKIVSNKKICVILRQSSACLNSKL
;
A
#
# COMPACT_ATOMS: atom_id res chain seq x y z
N MET A 1 18.90 -2.82 -19.74
CA MET A 1 17.53 -2.33 -19.47
C MET A 1 17.61 -1.29 -18.38
N ALA A 2 17.49 -0.02 -18.71
CA ALA A 2 17.44 1.06 -17.73
C ALA A 2 16.04 1.06 -17.11
N GLY A 3 15.91 0.55 -15.88
CA GLY A 3 14.70 0.74 -15.10
C GLY A 3 14.56 2.23 -14.79
N VAL A 4 13.51 2.86 -15.34
CA VAL A 4 13.15 4.22 -14.97
C VAL A 4 12.52 4.14 -13.59
N TRP A 5 13.31 4.46 -12.56
CA TRP A 5 12.84 4.61 -11.19
C TRP A 5 11.94 5.84 -11.13
N LEU A 6 10.64 5.65 -10.88
CA LEU A 6 9.76 6.78 -10.63
C LEU A 6 9.31 6.77 -9.18
N LEU A 7 9.80 7.75 -8.42
CA LEU A 7 9.10 8.27 -7.27
C LEU A 7 7.76 8.83 -7.78
N LEU A 8 6.68 8.08 -7.63
CA LEU A 8 5.34 8.66 -7.62
C LEU A 8 5.07 9.16 -6.20
N CYS A 9 5.78 10.22 -5.78
CA CYS A 9 5.18 11.11 -4.80
C CYS A 9 4.01 11.76 -5.52
N THR A 10 2.79 11.31 -5.21
CA THR A 10 1.58 11.88 -5.79
C THR A 10 1.61 13.39 -5.60
N ALA A 11 1.48 14.14 -6.70
CA ALA A 11 1.26 15.57 -6.65
C ALA A 11 -0.14 15.80 -6.08
N GLN A 12 -0.24 15.82 -4.76
CA GLN A 12 -1.47 16.16 -4.06
C GLN A 12 -1.70 17.67 -4.21
N VAL A 13 -2.82 18.01 -4.86
CA VAL A 13 -3.34 19.38 -4.98
C VAL A 13 -3.48 19.99 -3.58
N ALA A 14 -3.20 21.30 -3.46
CA ALA A 14 -2.90 22.10 -2.27
C ALA A 14 -3.84 22.03 -1.03
N THR A 15 -4.89 21.20 -1.04
CA THR A 15 -5.72 20.89 0.13
C THR A 15 -5.40 19.54 0.77
N ALA A 16 -4.80 18.60 0.02
CA ALA A 16 -4.36 17.29 0.54
C ALA A 16 -2.93 17.31 1.14
N SER A 17 -2.20 18.42 0.96
CA SER A 17 -0.87 18.69 1.56
C SER A 17 -0.80 18.54 3.08
N PHE A 18 -1.94 18.61 3.77
CA PHE A 18 -1.99 18.47 5.24
C PHE A 18 -1.96 17.01 5.71
N VAL A 19 -2.47 16.07 4.90
CA VAL A 19 -2.65 14.67 5.34
C VAL A 19 -1.35 13.87 5.23
N SER A 20 -0.36 14.34 4.47
CA SER A 20 0.92 13.65 4.29
C SER A 20 2.03 14.10 5.25
N MET A 21 1.78 15.14 6.05
CA MET A 21 2.76 15.75 6.95
C MET A 21 2.27 15.60 8.39
N GLY A 22 3.14 15.21 9.33
CA GLY A 22 2.79 15.08 10.74
C GLY A 22 4.03 14.98 11.62
N THR A 23 3.85 14.80 12.93
CA THR A 23 4.97 14.71 13.91
C THR A 23 5.29 13.26 14.30
N LEU A 24 4.41 12.32 13.97
CA LEU A 24 4.53 10.91 14.30
C LEU A 24 4.06 10.05 13.13
N PHE A 25 4.93 9.16 12.69
CA PHE A 25 4.63 8.14 11.68
C PHE A 25 4.99 6.78 12.24
N ALA A 26 4.21 5.78 11.85
CA ALA A 26 4.57 4.39 12.04
C ALA A 26 4.20 3.62 10.77
N VAL A 27 5.08 2.73 10.34
CA VAL A 27 4.89 1.95 9.12
C VAL A 27 5.41 0.55 9.32
N ALA A 28 4.72 -0.40 8.72
CA ALA A 28 5.18 -1.75 8.55
C ALA A 28 5.04 -2.10 7.08
N VAL A 29 6.03 -2.82 6.55
CA VAL A 29 6.05 -3.23 5.16
C VAL A 29 5.77 -4.73 5.04
N PRO A 30 5.31 -5.22 3.87
CA PRO A 30 5.27 -6.65 3.59
C PRO A 30 6.61 -7.32 3.89
N ARG A 31 6.60 -8.63 4.15
CA ARG A 31 7.85 -9.40 4.19
C ARG A 31 8.51 -9.30 2.81
N ILE A 32 9.74 -8.80 2.79
CA ILE A 32 10.53 -8.65 1.58
C ILE A 32 11.21 -9.99 1.28
N LEU A 33 11.08 -10.49 0.06
CA LEU A 33 11.71 -11.76 -0.33
C LEU A 33 13.15 -11.55 -0.71
N LYS A 34 13.93 -12.64 -0.61
CA LYS A 34 15.24 -12.72 -1.24
C LYS A 34 15.07 -13.56 -2.51
N PRO A 35 14.62 -12.97 -3.63
CA PRO A 35 14.39 -13.73 -4.85
C PRO A 35 15.68 -14.36 -5.40
N ASP A 36 16.84 -13.77 -5.09
CA ASP A 36 18.14 -14.32 -5.45
C ASP A 36 19.18 -14.16 -4.32
N LYS A 37 20.23 -15.00 -4.31
CA LYS A 37 21.31 -14.97 -3.30
C LYS A 37 22.14 -13.68 -3.31
N ASN A 38 22.05 -12.89 -4.38
CA ASN A 38 22.82 -11.67 -4.58
C ASN A 38 21.99 -10.39 -4.34
N SER A 39 20.72 -10.54 -3.96
CA SER A 39 19.79 -9.47 -3.70
C SER A 39 19.98 -9.02 -2.26
N ASN A 40 20.24 -7.72 -2.11
CA ASN A 40 20.34 -7.08 -0.81
C ASN A 40 19.09 -6.22 -0.65
N PRO A 41 18.01 -6.76 -0.08
CA PRO A 41 16.80 -5.99 0.12
C PRO A 41 17.08 -4.81 1.05
N THR A 42 16.44 -3.68 0.75
CA THR A 42 16.61 -2.45 1.50
C THR A 42 15.27 -1.74 1.69
N LEU A 43 15.17 -1.01 2.79
CA LEU A 43 14.06 -0.13 3.09
C LEU A 43 14.62 1.28 3.27
N THR A 44 14.28 2.20 2.36
CA THR A 44 14.79 3.58 2.41
C THR A 44 13.67 4.54 2.79
N PHE A 45 13.85 5.26 3.88
CA PHE A 45 12.96 6.33 4.32
C PHE A 45 13.39 7.62 3.64
N HIS A 46 12.50 8.21 2.85
CA HIS A 46 12.63 9.53 2.24
C HIS A 46 11.86 10.52 3.11
N LEU A 47 12.56 11.47 3.71
CA LEU A 47 12.02 12.45 4.64
C LEU A 47 12.04 13.84 4.02
N SER A 48 10.98 14.61 4.24
CA SER A 48 10.88 16.00 3.79
C SER A 48 10.16 16.85 4.84
N THR A 49 10.47 18.14 4.93
CA THR A 49 9.79 19.07 5.83
C THR A 49 9.56 20.42 5.15
N TRP A 50 8.58 21.16 5.64
CA TRP A 50 8.39 22.57 5.31
C TRP A 50 8.78 23.52 6.44
N SER A 51 9.35 23.00 7.53
CA SER A 51 9.87 23.84 8.60
C SER A 51 10.87 24.85 8.08
N LEU A 52 10.89 26.04 8.67
CA LEU A 52 11.88 27.08 8.38
C LEU A 52 13.21 26.82 9.08
N THR A 53 13.22 25.95 10.09
CA THR A 53 14.39 25.56 10.87
C THR A 53 14.75 24.10 10.59
N ASP A 54 16.01 23.76 10.83
CA ASP A 54 16.43 22.36 10.77
C ASP A 54 15.80 21.59 11.92
N ILE A 55 15.27 20.40 11.60
CA ILE A 55 14.58 19.56 12.57
C ILE A 55 15.24 18.20 12.67
N GLN A 56 15.15 17.59 13.85
CA GLN A 56 15.60 16.23 14.07
C GLN A 56 14.41 15.25 14.07
N VAL A 57 14.53 14.22 13.26
CA VAL A 57 13.60 13.09 13.22
C VAL A 57 14.27 11.87 13.84
N GLN A 58 13.67 11.31 14.89
CA GLN A 58 14.10 10.06 15.51
C GLN A 58 13.45 8.88 14.77
N LEU A 59 14.26 7.97 14.25
CA LEU A 59 13.82 6.70 13.66
C LEU A 59 14.13 5.56 14.63
N GLU A 60 13.09 4.80 14.97
CA GLU A 60 13.19 3.58 15.77
C GLU A 60 12.76 2.38 14.90
N ALA A 61 13.64 1.40 14.73
CA ALA A 61 13.31 0.14 14.05
C ALA A 61 13.01 -0.95 15.08
N PRO A 62 12.10 -1.88 14.79
CA PRO A 62 11.79 -2.96 15.71
C PRO A 62 13.00 -3.88 15.89
N PRO A 63 13.22 -4.44 17.09
CA PRO A 63 14.33 -5.37 17.31
C PRO A 63 14.20 -6.57 16.35
N GLN A 64 15.31 -6.95 15.73
CA GLN A 64 15.41 -8.14 14.88
C GLN A 64 16.44 -9.10 15.49
N ARG A 65 16.16 -10.40 15.43
CA ARG A 65 17.03 -11.54 15.81
C ARG A 65 18.36 -11.14 16.48
N ASN A 66 18.38 -11.10 17.80
CA ASN A 66 19.58 -10.86 18.64
C ASN A 66 20.23 -9.47 18.50
N GLU A 67 19.67 -8.55 17.73
CA GLU A 67 20.10 -7.15 17.69
C GLU A 67 19.24 -6.30 18.63
N SER A 68 19.88 -5.29 19.24
CA SER A 68 19.17 -4.27 19.99
C SER A 68 18.28 -3.44 19.06
N GLN A 69 17.28 -2.79 19.65
CA GLN A 69 16.43 -1.85 18.93
C GLN A 69 17.31 -0.75 18.30
N LEU A 70 17.26 -0.60 16.97
CA LEU A 70 17.93 0.49 16.29
C LEU A 70 17.19 1.80 16.63
N LYS A 71 17.95 2.79 17.12
CA LYS A 71 17.50 4.17 17.29
C LYS A 71 18.52 5.10 16.66
N THR A 72 18.06 5.98 15.78
CA THR A 72 18.92 6.94 15.08
C THR A 72 18.21 8.28 14.93
N SER A 73 19.00 9.35 14.80
CA SER A 73 18.50 10.70 14.56
C SER A 73 18.90 11.14 13.16
N ILE A 74 17.95 11.71 12.42
CA ILE A 74 18.12 12.19 11.06
C ILE A 74 17.82 13.69 11.08
N GLU A 75 18.79 14.48 10.62
CA GLU A 75 18.63 15.91 10.45
C GLU A 75 17.91 16.20 9.12
N LEU A 76 16.96 17.13 9.15
CA LEU A 76 16.09 17.43 8.04
C LEU A 76 15.93 18.94 7.87
N SER A 77 16.18 19.42 6.65
CA SER A 77 16.12 20.84 6.28
C SER A 77 15.08 21.05 5.18
N ARG A 78 14.45 22.23 5.14
CA ARG A 78 13.34 22.57 4.21
C ARG A 78 13.57 22.19 2.74
N ASN A 79 14.78 22.44 2.24
CA ASN A 79 15.14 22.29 0.83
C ASN A 79 16.07 21.11 0.56
N SER A 80 16.34 20.29 1.59
CA SER A 80 17.24 19.15 1.50
C SER A 80 16.53 17.92 2.07
N PRO A 81 15.86 17.12 1.22
CA PRO A 81 15.27 15.87 1.69
C PRO A 81 16.37 14.96 2.26
N ALA A 82 16.07 14.30 3.36
CA ALA A 82 16.98 13.35 4.00
C ALA A 82 16.58 11.91 3.65
N PHE A 83 17.56 11.02 3.62
CA PHE A 83 17.35 9.61 3.34
C PHE A 83 18.01 8.76 4.40
N TYR A 84 17.34 7.70 4.82
CA TYR A 84 17.93 6.70 5.69
C TYR A 84 17.59 5.29 5.21
N THR A 85 18.61 4.48 4.96
CA THR A 85 18.44 3.13 4.40
C THR A 85 18.70 2.07 5.47
N LEU A 86 17.71 1.23 5.71
CA LEU A 86 17.84 -0.02 6.44
C LEU A 86 18.21 -1.14 5.49
N TYR A 87 19.18 -1.93 5.92
CA TYR A 87 19.59 -3.17 5.27
C TYR A 87 18.86 -4.36 5.87
N GLU A 88 18.93 -5.47 5.11
CA GLU A 88 18.34 -6.77 5.39
C GLU A 88 18.22 -7.19 6.86
N LYS A 89 19.28 -7.01 7.67
CA LYS A 89 19.28 -7.42 9.08
C LYS A 89 18.23 -6.72 9.95
N HIS A 90 17.69 -5.59 9.50
CA HIS A 90 16.64 -4.84 10.20
C HIS A 90 15.24 -5.04 9.57
N LEU A 91 15.11 -5.93 8.59
CA LEU A 91 13.85 -6.21 7.91
C LEU A 91 13.12 -7.36 8.61
N SER A 92 11.81 -7.22 8.77
CA SER A 92 11.00 -8.26 9.40
C SER A 92 10.80 -9.46 8.48
N GLU A 93 10.97 -10.66 9.04
CA GLU A 93 10.72 -11.93 8.35
C GLU A 93 9.34 -12.54 8.66
N VAL A 94 8.47 -11.82 9.35
CA VAL A 94 7.15 -12.33 9.75
C VAL A 94 6.16 -12.16 8.61
N ASP A 95 5.66 -13.28 8.09
CA ASP A 95 4.55 -13.31 7.12
C ASP A 95 3.20 -13.10 7.78
N VAL A 96 2.87 -14.00 8.73
CA VAL A 96 1.63 -14.00 9.48
C VAL A 96 1.95 -13.90 10.96
N GLY A 97 1.33 -12.93 11.65
CA GLY A 97 1.47 -12.75 13.09
C GLY A 97 1.97 -11.37 13.49
N ILE A 98 2.36 -11.25 14.76
CA ILE A 98 2.79 -9.98 15.36
C ILE A 98 4.24 -9.68 14.97
N LYS A 99 4.49 -8.44 14.56
CA LYS A 99 5.82 -7.87 14.35
C LYS A 99 5.84 -6.43 14.82
N GLY A 100 7.03 -5.86 15.01
CA GLY A 100 7.15 -4.44 15.32
C GLY A 100 7.07 -3.55 14.07
N SER A 101 6.89 -2.25 14.29
CA SER A 101 6.77 -1.22 13.25
C SER A 101 8.00 -0.31 13.24
N TYR A 102 8.31 0.31 12.10
CA TYR A 102 9.27 1.41 12.02
C TYR A 102 8.57 2.69 12.43
N VAL A 103 9.11 3.40 13.43
CA VAL A 103 8.49 4.58 14.01
C VAL A 103 9.38 5.79 13.78
N LEU A 104 8.80 6.88 13.27
CA LEU A 104 9.49 8.14 13.04
C LEU A 104 8.84 9.25 13.86
N ARG A 105 9.63 10.01 14.61
CA ARG A 105 9.16 11.08 15.49
C ARG A 105 9.91 12.38 15.26
N GLY A 106 9.18 13.47 15.10
CA GLY A 106 9.73 14.82 14.98
C GLY A 106 9.03 15.77 15.94
N LYS A 107 9.72 16.84 16.35
CA LYS A 107 9.09 17.95 17.10
C LYS A 107 8.20 18.82 16.22
N GLU A 108 8.47 18.83 14.92
CA GLU A 108 7.71 19.57 13.90
C GLU A 108 7.20 18.62 12.82
N ARG A 109 6.34 19.13 11.93
CA ARG A 109 5.73 18.33 10.87
C ARG A 109 6.76 17.99 9.78
N PHE A 110 6.81 16.72 9.41
CA PHE A 110 7.59 16.18 8.29
C PHE A 110 6.73 15.18 7.53
N GLY A 111 7.15 14.82 6.33
CA GLY A 111 6.51 13.81 5.48
C GLY A 111 7.44 12.63 5.29
N VAL A 112 6.85 11.44 5.14
CA VAL A 112 7.59 10.18 5.00
C VAL A 112 7.10 9.42 3.77
N CYS A 113 8.04 9.06 2.91
CA CYS A 113 7.84 8.07 1.85
C CYS A 113 8.83 6.93 2.05
N VAL A 114 8.40 5.70 1.82
CA VAL A 114 9.21 4.50 2.07
C VAL A 114 9.42 3.76 0.77
N LEU A 115 10.67 3.71 0.30
CA LEU A 115 11.08 2.89 -0.82
C LEU A 115 11.41 1.48 -0.31
N ILE A 116 10.59 0.51 -0.70
CA ILE A 116 10.87 -0.91 -0.56
C ILE A 116 11.63 -1.33 -1.80
N LYS A 117 12.85 -1.83 -1.63
CA LYS A 117 13.61 -2.45 -2.73
C LYS A 117 13.90 -3.88 -2.37
N GLU A 118 13.23 -4.79 -3.04
CA GLU A 118 13.38 -6.23 -2.85
C GLU A 118 14.56 -6.77 -3.66
N SER A 119 14.68 -6.34 -4.93
CA SER A 119 15.73 -6.79 -5.83
C SER A 119 16.19 -5.67 -6.76
N ARG A 120 16.99 -6.01 -7.78
CA ARG A 120 17.35 -5.04 -8.84
C ARG A 120 16.17 -4.67 -9.73
N GLN A 121 15.13 -5.50 -9.76
CA GLN A 121 13.99 -5.38 -10.66
C GLN A 121 12.67 -5.10 -9.92
N SER A 122 12.62 -5.40 -8.61
CA SER A 122 11.42 -5.24 -7.77
C SER A 122 11.63 -4.16 -6.73
N ALA A 123 10.84 -3.09 -6.82
CA ALA A 123 10.75 -2.04 -5.84
C ALA A 123 9.42 -1.29 -5.91
N ASP A 124 9.00 -0.71 -4.80
CA ASP A 124 7.82 0.13 -4.71
C ASP A 124 7.98 1.22 -3.66
N THR A 125 7.16 2.26 -3.73
CA THR A 125 7.17 3.38 -2.80
C THR A 125 5.82 3.51 -2.12
N ILE A 126 5.81 3.49 -0.78
CA ILE A 126 4.63 3.74 0.03
C ILE A 126 4.64 5.18 0.53
N GLN A 127 3.54 5.91 0.35
CA GLN A 127 3.33 7.17 1.05
C GLN A 127 2.80 6.89 2.45
N VAL A 128 3.56 7.23 3.49
CA VAL A 128 3.14 6.92 4.87
C VAL A 128 2.25 8.05 5.39
N LEU A 129 1.12 7.67 5.98
CA LEU A 129 0.22 8.60 6.65
C LEU A 129 0.66 8.83 8.11
N PRO A 130 0.64 10.07 8.61
CA PRO A 130 0.92 10.34 10.00
C PRO A 130 -0.16 9.70 10.89
N VAL A 131 0.20 9.35 12.11
CA VAL A 131 -0.70 8.66 13.07
C VAL A 131 -2.01 9.43 13.30
N GLU A 132 -1.98 10.76 13.28
CA GLU A 132 -3.17 11.60 13.42
C GLU A 132 -4.18 11.50 12.26
N ALA A 133 -3.74 11.00 11.10
CA ALA A 133 -4.60 10.79 9.93
C ALA A 133 -5.23 9.39 9.88
N TRP A 134 -4.86 8.51 10.81
CA TRP A 134 -5.38 7.15 10.87
C TRP A 134 -6.85 7.13 11.31
N GLY A 135 -7.59 6.12 10.86
CA GLY A 135 -8.99 5.90 11.21
C GLY A 135 -9.22 4.53 11.82
N LYS A 136 -10.49 4.20 12.06
CA LYS A 136 -10.88 2.93 12.70
C LYS A 136 -11.24 1.83 11.70
N GLU A 137 -11.54 2.20 10.46
CA GLU A 137 -12.14 1.31 9.47
C GLU A 137 -11.39 1.39 8.15
N TYR A 138 -11.06 0.22 7.60
CA TYR A 138 -10.36 0.09 6.33
C TYR A 138 -10.92 -1.08 5.52
N ILE A 139 -10.77 -0.98 4.19
CA ILE A 139 -11.03 -2.07 3.25
C ILE A 139 -9.71 -2.35 2.54
N ALA A 140 -9.14 -3.53 2.78
CA ALA A 140 -7.86 -3.91 2.19
C ALA A 140 -7.97 -4.04 0.67
N VAL A 141 -6.90 -3.69 -0.04
CA VAL A 141 -6.76 -3.85 -1.49
C VAL A 141 -5.48 -4.59 -1.81
N THR A 142 -5.64 -5.67 -2.56
CA THR A 142 -4.56 -6.58 -2.98
C THR A 142 -4.76 -6.95 -4.45
N SER A 143 -3.71 -7.46 -5.06
CA SER A 143 -3.71 -7.97 -6.42
C SER A 143 -3.68 -9.50 -6.43
N TRP A 144 -3.67 -10.07 -7.64
CA TRP A 144 -3.49 -11.49 -7.83
C TRP A 144 -2.08 -11.90 -7.39
N ARG A 145 -2.04 -12.82 -6.40
CA ARG A 145 -0.88 -13.54 -5.87
C ARG A 145 -0.14 -12.91 -4.70
N ASN A 146 0.23 -13.73 -3.72
CA ASN A 146 1.01 -13.33 -2.53
C ASN A 146 0.48 -12.04 -1.87
N PRO A 147 -0.82 -11.96 -1.53
CA PRO A 147 -1.40 -10.80 -0.89
C PRO A 147 -0.73 -10.54 0.47
N SER A 148 -0.66 -9.27 0.84
CA SER A 148 -0.06 -8.83 2.09
C SER A 148 -0.84 -7.65 2.68
N ILE A 149 -1.16 -7.74 3.96
CA ILE A 149 -1.85 -6.72 4.75
C ILE A 149 -1.10 -6.55 6.06
N GLN A 150 -0.76 -5.32 6.42
CA GLN A 150 -0.16 -4.96 7.69
C GLN A 150 -1.10 -4.00 8.41
N VAL A 151 -1.43 -4.30 9.67
CA VAL A 151 -2.27 -3.45 10.51
C VAL A 151 -1.49 -3.01 11.73
N ILE A 152 -1.37 -1.71 11.92
CA ILE A 152 -0.52 -1.07 12.91
C ILE A 152 -1.38 -0.36 13.95
N SER A 153 -1.10 -0.56 15.22
CA SER A 153 -1.72 0.24 16.30
C SER A 153 -0.78 1.35 16.77
N ALA A 154 -1.31 2.54 17.04
CA ALA A 154 -0.58 3.59 17.76
C ALA A 154 -0.89 3.61 19.27
N ASP A 155 -1.86 2.79 19.67
CA ASP A 155 -2.40 2.72 21.03
C ASP A 155 -2.19 1.33 21.63
N ASP A 156 -2.09 1.29 22.95
CA ASP A 156 -1.99 0.04 23.71
C ASP A 156 -3.35 -0.65 23.81
N ASN A 157 -3.32 -1.99 23.85
CA ASN A 157 -4.51 -2.83 23.97
C ASN A 157 -5.63 -2.52 22.95
N ASN A 158 -5.26 -2.17 21.72
CA ASN A 158 -6.22 -1.90 20.66
C ASN A 158 -6.75 -3.22 20.08
N LEU A 159 -8.04 -3.50 20.29
CA LEU A 159 -8.69 -4.68 19.73
C LEU A 159 -9.03 -4.46 18.25
N ILE A 160 -8.45 -5.28 17.39
CA ILE A 160 -8.64 -5.29 15.94
C ILE A 160 -9.52 -6.47 15.54
N ARG A 161 -10.51 -6.20 14.71
CA ARG A 161 -11.42 -7.19 14.11
C ARG A 161 -11.20 -7.22 12.61
N PHE A 162 -11.04 -8.43 12.08
CA PHE A 162 -10.92 -8.67 10.65
C PHE A 162 -12.12 -9.46 10.18
N ARG A 163 -12.72 -9.06 9.06
CA ARG A 163 -13.59 -9.92 8.25
C ARG A 163 -12.83 -10.23 6.96
N LEU A 164 -12.21 -11.40 6.93
CA LEU A 164 -11.33 -11.78 5.83
C LEU A 164 -12.13 -12.06 4.57
N VAL A 165 -11.69 -11.53 3.44
CA VAL A 165 -12.14 -11.95 2.12
C VAL A 165 -10.99 -12.70 1.49
N ILE A 166 -11.21 -13.96 1.07
CA ILE A 166 -10.17 -14.76 0.42
C ILE A 166 -10.76 -15.37 -0.84
N ARG A 167 -10.32 -14.90 -2.00
CA ARG A 167 -10.69 -15.46 -3.31
C ARG A 167 -9.47 -16.19 -3.88
N ALA A 168 -9.54 -17.50 -4.00
CA ALA A 168 -8.44 -18.35 -4.47
C ALA A 168 -8.97 -19.39 -5.47
N ASP A 169 -8.14 -19.77 -6.45
CA ASP A 169 -8.62 -20.49 -7.62
C ASP A 169 -9.07 -21.92 -7.35
N ILE A 170 -8.43 -22.70 -6.46
CA ILE A 170 -8.89 -24.09 -6.27
C ILE A 170 -8.40 -24.84 -5.00
N PHE A 171 -7.25 -24.50 -4.38
CA PHE A 171 -6.65 -25.37 -3.34
C PHE A 171 -6.22 -24.70 -2.03
N PHE A 172 -6.21 -23.37 -1.94
CA PHE A 172 -5.69 -22.66 -0.76
C PHE A 172 -6.61 -21.51 -0.36
N GLN A 173 -7.69 -21.83 0.35
CA GLN A 173 -8.62 -20.83 0.91
C GLN A 173 -8.36 -20.53 2.39
N THR A 174 -7.32 -21.13 2.98
CA THR A 174 -7.03 -21.00 4.41
C THR A 174 -5.73 -20.26 4.67
N ILE A 175 -5.78 -19.33 5.62
CA ILE A 175 -4.62 -18.74 6.29
C ILE A 175 -4.49 -19.40 7.65
N MET A 176 -3.31 -19.94 7.97
CA MET A 176 -3.04 -20.54 9.27
C MET A 176 -2.48 -19.49 10.22
N TYR A 177 -3.09 -19.35 11.40
CA TYR A 177 -2.59 -18.47 12.47
C TYR A 177 -2.93 -19.06 13.85
N ASN A 178 -1.93 -19.16 14.74
CA ASN A 178 -2.06 -19.78 16.07
C ASN A 178 -2.76 -21.15 16.03
N GLY A 179 -2.38 -22.01 15.09
CA GLY A 179 -2.95 -23.36 14.92
C GLY A 179 -4.38 -23.39 14.36
N LYS A 180 -5.00 -22.24 14.09
CA LYS A 180 -6.35 -22.14 13.53
C LYS A 180 -6.31 -21.77 12.05
N ALA A 181 -7.16 -22.43 11.26
CA ALA A 181 -7.39 -22.10 9.86
C ALA A 181 -8.47 -21.01 9.75
N TYR A 182 -8.18 -19.97 8.98
CA TYR A 182 -9.10 -18.87 8.68
C TYR A 182 -9.45 -18.87 7.19
N THR A 183 -10.74 -18.95 6.86
CA THR A 183 -11.27 -18.93 5.49
C THR A 183 -11.95 -17.60 5.17
N SER A 184 -12.43 -17.44 3.93
CA SER A 184 -13.24 -16.28 3.57
C SER A 184 -14.46 -16.14 4.49
N ASN A 185 -14.78 -14.90 4.85
CA ASN A 185 -15.79 -14.46 5.81
C ASN A 185 -15.54 -14.89 7.26
N THR A 186 -14.40 -15.50 7.60
CA THR A 186 -14.07 -15.76 9.00
C THR A 186 -13.64 -14.48 9.73
N GLY A 187 -14.12 -14.35 10.96
CA GLY A 187 -13.68 -13.31 11.89
C GLY A 187 -12.36 -13.69 12.55
N LEU A 188 -11.36 -12.80 12.48
CA LEU A 188 -10.19 -12.84 13.36
C LEU A 188 -10.27 -11.67 14.34
N LEU A 189 -9.94 -11.93 15.60
CA LEU A 189 -9.72 -10.91 16.61
C LEU A 189 -8.25 -10.92 17.01
N GLN A 190 -7.64 -9.74 17.06
CA GLN A 190 -6.27 -9.57 17.52
C GLN A 190 -6.16 -8.32 18.38
N THR A 191 -5.56 -8.41 19.55
CA THR A 191 -5.18 -7.24 20.34
C THR A 191 -3.75 -6.85 19.99
N LEU A 192 -3.51 -5.58 19.73
CA LEU A 192 -2.18 -5.02 19.46
C LEU A 192 -1.79 -4.01 20.53
N GLN A 193 -0.52 -4.04 20.92
CA GLN A 193 0.10 -2.98 21.71
C GLN A 193 0.55 -1.82 20.81
N ARG A 194 0.94 -0.72 21.43
CA ARG A 194 1.42 0.46 20.72
C ARG A 194 2.63 0.13 19.82
N PHE A 195 2.53 0.50 18.55
CA PHE A 195 3.46 0.23 17.46
C PHE A 195 3.75 -1.26 17.19
N GLU A 196 2.91 -2.15 17.70
CA GLU A 196 2.82 -3.49 17.15
C GLU A 196 2.03 -3.49 15.85
N THR A 197 2.45 -4.38 14.97
CA THR A 197 1.81 -4.66 13.70
C THR A 197 1.32 -6.10 13.70
N PHE A 198 0.08 -6.32 13.28
CA PHE A 198 -0.36 -7.61 12.80
C PHE A 198 -0.11 -7.72 11.30
N SER A 199 0.62 -8.74 10.87
CA SER A 199 0.86 -9.05 9.46
C SER A 199 -0.01 -10.22 9.03
N PHE A 200 -0.66 -10.07 7.88
CA PHE A 200 -1.15 -11.15 7.06
C PHE A 200 -0.34 -11.15 5.77
N GLY A 201 0.33 -12.24 5.46
CA GLY A 201 1.12 -12.35 4.25
C GLY A 201 1.39 -13.80 3.94
N ARG A 202 1.63 -14.08 2.66
CA ARG A 202 2.16 -15.38 2.21
C ARG A 202 3.33 -15.11 1.29
N CYS A 203 4.31 -14.39 1.82
CA CYS A 203 5.45 -13.95 1.02
C CYS A 203 6.48 -15.07 0.97
N SER A 204 6.76 -15.75 2.07
CA SER A 204 7.81 -16.78 2.13
C SER A 204 7.57 -18.07 1.37
N GLU A 205 6.36 -18.29 0.87
CA GLU A 205 6.07 -19.50 0.14
C GLU A 205 6.74 -19.46 -1.23
N SER A 206 7.62 -20.42 -1.50
CA SER A 206 8.34 -20.53 -2.78
C SER A 206 7.39 -20.74 -3.96
N THR A 207 6.21 -21.30 -3.69
CA THR A 207 5.13 -21.40 -4.65
C THR A 207 4.23 -20.17 -4.58
N VAL A 208 4.20 -19.43 -5.69
CA VAL A 208 3.32 -18.27 -5.83
C VAL A 208 1.87 -18.68 -5.59
N GLN A 209 1.29 -18.21 -4.50
CA GLN A 209 -0.06 -18.57 -4.12
C GLN A 209 -1.07 -17.65 -4.79
N ASN A 210 -1.97 -18.22 -5.60
CA ASN A 210 -3.09 -17.50 -6.19
C ASN A 210 -4.14 -17.20 -5.11
N ALA A 211 -4.06 -16.02 -4.50
CA ALA A 211 -5.07 -15.50 -3.60
C ALA A 211 -5.26 -14.00 -3.80
N ILE A 212 -6.49 -13.53 -3.62
CA ILE A 212 -6.87 -12.12 -3.52
C ILE A 212 -7.51 -11.93 -2.15
N MET A 213 -7.04 -10.93 -1.41
CA MET A 213 -7.61 -10.52 -0.13
C MET A 213 -8.36 -9.18 -0.17
N THR A 214 -8.58 -8.64 -1.37
CA THR A 214 -9.31 -7.39 -1.56
C THR A 214 -10.73 -7.49 -1.06
N GLY A 215 -11.18 -6.45 -0.38
CA GLY A 215 -12.47 -6.42 0.30
C GLY A 215 -12.39 -6.92 1.75
N THR A 216 -11.22 -7.39 2.23
CA THR A 216 -11.03 -7.70 3.65
C THR A 216 -11.29 -6.44 4.47
N GLU A 217 -12.26 -6.50 5.37
CA GLU A 217 -12.58 -5.39 6.26
C GLU A 217 -11.76 -5.47 7.54
N ILE A 218 -11.28 -4.32 7.98
CA ILE A 218 -10.42 -4.19 9.15
C ILE A 218 -11.02 -3.09 10.01
N TYR A 219 -11.35 -3.43 11.25
CA TYR A 219 -11.93 -2.54 12.24
C TYR A 219 -11.06 -2.50 13.50
N GLY A 220 -10.58 -1.34 13.89
CA GLY A 220 -9.94 -1.10 15.19
C GLY A 220 -10.90 -0.44 16.18
N GLN A 221 -10.80 -0.82 17.46
CA GLN A 221 -11.50 -0.09 18.53
C GLN A 221 -10.98 1.36 18.65
N LEU A 222 -9.67 1.53 18.44
CA LEU A 222 -8.95 2.80 18.33
C LEU A 222 -8.34 2.95 16.92
N PRO A 223 -7.92 4.15 16.50
CA PRO A 223 -7.31 4.36 15.19
C PRO A 223 -6.13 3.42 14.89
N ILE A 224 -6.04 2.95 13.65
CA ILE A 224 -5.01 2.04 13.16
C ILE A 224 -4.48 2.51 11.80
N GLY A 225 -3.23 2.19 11.50
CA GLY A 225 -2.67 2.31 10.16
C GLY A 225 -2.80 1.00 9.41
N VAL A 226 -3.09 1.03 8.11
CA VAL A 226 -3.16 -0.19 7.28
C VAL A 226 -2.30 -0.02 6.04
N VAL A 227 -1.34 -0.94 5.84
CA VAL A 227 -0.63 -1.10 4.57
C VAL A 227 -1.16 -2.36 3.90
N SER A 228 -1.49 -2.27 2.61
CA SER A 228 -2.09 -3.38 1.87
C SER A 228 -1.52 -3.48 0.46
N GLY A 229 -1.41 -4.70 -0.04
CA GLY A 229 -0.91 -4.97 -1.38
C GLY A 229 -0.44 -6.41 -1.53
N ASN A 230 0.74 -6.60 -2.08
CA ASN A 230 1.33 -7.88 -2.41
C ASN A 230 2.86 -7.79 -2.28
N CYS A 231 3.47 -8.84 -1.77
CA CYS A 231 4.93 -8.95 -1.74
C CYS A 231 5.53 -9.40 -3.06
N ALA A 232 4.75 -10.07 -3.91
CA ALA A 232 5.12 -10.35 -5.29
C ALA A 232 3.86 -10.30 -6.14
N THR A 233 3.64 -9.16 -6.81
CA THR A 233 2.59 -9.03 -7.79
C THR A 233 2.95 -9.77 -9.05
N HIS A 234 1.93 -10.28 -9.74
CA HIS A 234 2.09 -10.91 -11.03
C HIS A 234 1.36 -10.09 -12.09
N ILE A 235 1.81 -8.85 -12.24
CA ILE A 235 1.21 -7.91 -13.17
C ILE A 235 1.83 -8.13 -14.55
N ARG A 236 0.97 -8.17 -15.57
CA ARG A 236 1.42 -8.19 -16.96
C ARG A 236 2.15 -6.88 -17.23
N THR A 237 3.43 -6.96 -17.53
CA THR A 237 4.19 -5.78 -17.93
C THR A 237 4.01 -5.55 -19.42
N SER A 238 3.88 -4.29 -19.81
CA SER A 238 4.05 -3.91 -21.21
C SER A 238 5.48 -3.45 -21.43
N ARG A 239 6.14 -3.96 -22.47
CA ARG A 239 7.39 -3.36 -22.94
C ARG A 239 7.09 -2.02 -23.58
N CYS A 240 7.95 -1.03 -23.35
CA CYS A 240 7.75 0.29 -23.95
C CYS A 240 8.02 0.34 -25.46
N SER A 241 8.76 -0.62 -26.00
CA SER A 241 9.08 -0.71 -27.42
C SER A 241 7.90 -1.14 -28.28
N TYR A 242 7.08 -2.06 -27.77
CA TYR A 242 5.88 -2.56 -28.42
C TYR A 242 4.85 -2.74 -27.31
N MET A 243 3.74 -1.99 -27.34
CA MET A 243 2.66 -2.10 -26.34
C MET A 243 1.89 -3.43 -26.44
N GLN A 244 2.56 -4.51 -26.82
CA GLN A 244 2.08 -5.85 -26.59
C GLN A 244 2.34 -6.16 -25.12
N LEU A 245 1.28 -6.62 -24.45
CA LEU A 245 1.42 -7.24 -23.14
C LEU A 245 2.37 -8.41 -23.35
N ASP A 246 3.56 -8.31 -22.77
CA ASP A 246 4.44 -9.46 -22.74
C ASP A 246 3.92 -10.38 -21.63
N ASP A 247 3.97 -11.69 -21.84
CA ASP A 247 3.81 -12.66 -20.76
C ASP A 247 5.02 -12.61 -19.80
N GLY A 248 5.94 -11.65 -20.00
CA GLY A 248 6.88 -11.15 -19.01
C GLY A 248 6.18 -10.73 -17.72
N ARG A 249 6.13 -11.69 -16.79
CA ARG A 249 5.59 -11.54 -15.45
C ARG A 249 6.64 -10.83 -14.61
N SER A 250 6.35 -9.59 -14.19
CA SER A 250 7.14 -9.01 -13.11
C SER A 250 6.78 -9.70 -11.81
N LEU A 251 7.74 -9.77 -10.88
CA LEU A 251 7.53 -10.16 -9.49
C LEU A 251 7.84 -8.94 -8.63
N ASP A 252 7.07 -7.88 -8.84
CA ASP A 252 7.28 -6.63 -8.12
C ASP A 252 6.50 -6.63 -6.82
N VAL A 253 7.14 -6.21 -5.73
CA VAL A 253 6.41 -5.75 -4.56
C VAL A 253 5.47 -4.62 -4.97
N ALA A 254 4.24 -4.63 -4.46
CA ALA A 254 3.34 -3.48 -4.61
C ALA A 254 2.53 -3.34 -3.33
N ALA A 255 2.68 -2.24 -2.62
CA ALA A 255 1.98 -1.99 -1.38
C ALA A 255 1.73 -0.50 -1.20
N GLU A 256 0.61 -0.16 -0.56
CA GLU A 256 0.25 1.23 -0.28
C GLU A 256 -0.33 1.34 1.12
N MET A 257 -0.08 2.47 1.78
CA MET A 257 -0.77 2.78 3.03
C MET A 257 -2.16 3.31 2.70
N LEU A 258 -3.18 2.57 3.12
CA LEU A 258 -4.56 2.89 2.80
C LEU A 258 -5.04 4.09 3.62
N PHE A 259 -5.90 4.90 3.02
CA PHE A 259 -6.73 5.85 3.75
C PHE A 259 -7.89 5.12 4.45
N PRO A 260 -8.33 5.58 5.62
CA PRO A 260 -9.50 5.00 6.28
C PRO A 260 -10.77 5.28 5.48
N THR A 261 -11.80 4.46 5.67
CA THR A 261 -13.07 4.57 4.94
C THR A 261 -13.79 5.91 5.16
N SER A 262 -13.42 6.66 6.19
CA SER A 262 -13.88 8.05 6.39
C SER A 262 -13.47 9.00 5.26
N TYR A 263 -12.42 8.67 4.50
CA TYR A 263 -11.98 9.39 3.30
C TYR A 263 -12.67 8.88 2.01
N CYS A 264 -13.47 7.82 2.07
CA CYS A 264 -14.31 7.44 0.92
C CYS A 264 -15.31 8.57 0.63
N GLY A 265 -15.59 8.79 -0.66
CA GLY A 265 -16.36 9.93 -1.16
C GLY A 265 -17.38 9.49 -2.20
N TYR A 266 -18.14 10.46 -2.74
CA TYR A 266 -19.14 10.22 -3.79
C TYR A 266 -18.62 10.56 -5.18
N GLU A 267 -17.61 11.42 -5.27
CA GLU A 267 -17.06 11.92 -6.53
C GLU A 267 -15.54 11.89 -6.50
N PHE A 268 -14.94 11.41 -7.59
CA PHE A 268 -13.50 11.34 -7.77
C PHE A 268 -13.12 11.80 -9.17
N ILE A 269 -11.99 12.50 -9.27
CA ILE A 269 -11.31 12.77 -10.53
C ILE A 269 -10.03 11.95 -10.52
N VAL A 270 -9.91 11.02 -11.45
CA VAL A 270 -8.69 10.23 -11.65
C VAL A 270 -7.95 10.84 -12.83
N ALA A 271 -6.77 11.39 -12.56
CA ALA A 271 -5.89 11.93 -13.59
C ALA A 271 -4.67 11.02 -13.76
N THR A 272 -4.40 10.61 -14.99
CA THR A 272 -3.17 9.89 -15.36
C THR A 272 -2.18 10.85 -16.02
N PRO A 273 -0.86 10.70 -15.81
CA PRO A 273 0.14 11.63 -16.36
C PRO A 273 0.09 11.69 -17.89
N HIS A 274 -0.10 12.89 -18.45
CA HIS A 274 -0.36 13.08 -19.88
C HIS A 274 0.81 12.69 -20.81
N MET A 275 2.04 12.63 -20.28
CA MET A 275 3.26 12.35 -21.05
C MET A 275 3.58 10.84 -21.15
N ARG A 276 2.78 9.97 -20.53
CA ARG A 276 3.08 8.54 -20.46
C ARG A 276 1.96 7.72 -21.05
N LYS A 277 2.35 6.65 -21.73
CA LYS A 277 1.40 5.59 -22.03
C LYS A 277 1.14 4.85 -20.72
N PHE A 278 -0.05 5.08 -20.16
CA PHE A 278 -0.49 4.51 -18.90
C PHE A 278 -1.23 3.21 -19.18
N LEU A 279 -0.79 2.12 -18.55
CA LEU A 279 -1.59 0.90 -18.41
C LEU A 279 -1.82 0.66 -16.94
N GLY A 280 -3.09 0.53 -16.56
CA GLY A 280 -3.47 0.26 -15.20
C GLY A 280 -4.97 0.08 -15.06
N THR A 281 -5.39 -0.14 -13.83
CA THR A 281 -6.79 -0.33 -13.46
C THR A 281 -7.11 0.59 -12.29
N VAL A 282 -8.35 1.07 -12.24
CA VAL A 282 -8.88 1.72 -11.06
C VAL A 282 -9.76 0.74 -10.32
N ASP A 283 -9.39 0.46 -9.08
CA ASP A 283 -10.23 -0.29 -8.16
C ASP A 283 -11.22 0.62 -7.48
N ILE A 284 -12.46 0.16 -7.46
CA ILE A 284 -13.52 0.82 -6.70
C ILE A 284 -13.97 -0.13 -5.61
N GLN A 285 -13.88 0.34 -4.37
CA GLN A 285 -14.36 -0.36 -3.19
C GLN A 285 -15.61 0.34 -2.67
N ALA A 286 -16.69 -0.43 -2.48
CA ALA A 286 -17.90 0.05 -1.83
C ALA A 286 -18.14 -0.72 -0.52
N LYS A 287 -18.54 0.02 0.52
CA LYS A 287 -18.94 -0.55 1.83
C LYS A 287 -20.44 -0.90 1.89
N GLU A 288 -21.16 -0.64 0.81
CA GLU A 288 -22.60 -0.86 0.77
C GLU A 288 -22.97 -1.62 -0.49
N ASP A 289 -23.90 -2.57 -0.35
CA ASP A 289 -24.44 -3.31 -1.48
C ASP A 289 -25.20 -2.40 -2.45
N VAL A 290 -25.30 -2.83 -3.70
CA VAL A 290 -26.02 -2.12 -4.77
C VAL A 290 -25.50 -0.68 -4.94
N THR A 291 -24.17 -0.54 -4.98
CA THR A 291 -23.52 0.74 -5.26
C THR A 291 -23.41 0.92 -6.77
N THR A 292 -24.01 1.98 -7.31
CA THR A 292 -23.92 2.32 -8.73
C THR A 292 -22.85 3.37 -8.95
N VAL A 293 -22.02 3.14 -9.95
CA VAL A 293 -20.89 3.99 -10.29
C VAL A 293 -20.99 4.40 -11.75
N LEU A 294 -20.97 5.71 -11.97
CA LEU A 294 -20.93 6.34 -13.27
C LEU A 294 -19.51 6.79 -13.57
N VAL A 295 -18.96 6.31 -14.68
CA VAL A 295 -17.62 6.69 -15.16
C VAL A 295 -17.80 7.51 -16.43
N SER A 296 -17.34 8.76 -16.37
CA SER A 296 -17.40 9.70 -17.49
C SER A 296 -15.99 10.06 -17.95
N THR A 297 -15.75 9.94 -19.26
CA THR A 297 -14.47 10.34 -19.88
C THR A 297 -14.59 11.72 -20.51
N ASP A 298 -13.48 12.46 -20.46
CA ASP A 298 -13.35 13.83 -20.93
C ASP A 298 -13.66 14.04 -22.42
N ASN A 299 -13.47 13.02 -23.28
CA ASN A 299 -13.33 13.28 -24.71
C ASN A 299 -14.55 13.01 -25.60
N HIS A 300 -15.56 12.19 -25.28
CA HIS A 300 -16.70 11.95 -26.23
C HIS A 300 -18.04 11.54 -25.58
N GLY A 301 -18.34 11.97 -24.35
CA GLY A 301 -19.68 11.76 -23.75
C GLY A 301 -20.05 10.31 -23.42
N GLY A 302 -19.12 9.36 -23.53
CA GLY A 302 -19.33 7.99 -23.08
C GLY A 302 -19.43 7.94 -21.55
N VAL A 303 -20.64 7.77 -21.03
CA VAL A 303 -20.90 7.41 -19.63
C VAL A 303 -21.05 5.90 -19.57
N ALA A 304 -20.14 5.23 -18.89
CA ALA A 304 -20.29 3.82 -18.55
C ALA A 304 -20.89 3.71 -17.14
N ASN A 305 -21.88 2.83 -16.99
CA ASN A 305 -22.52 2.55 -15.70
C ASN A 305 -22.09 1.16 -15.21
N TYR A 306 -21.65 1.10 -13.96
CA TYR A 306 -21.22 -0.11 -13.28
C TYR A 306 -22.05 -0.27 -12.00
N THR A 307 -22.54 -1.48 -11.73
CA THR A 307 -23.26 -1.79 -10.49
C THR A 307 -22.47 -2.81 -9.68
N LEU A 308 -22.06 -2.40 -8.49
CA LEU A 308 -21.44 -3.25 -7.49
C LEU A 308 -22.55 -3.92 -6.68
N TYR A 309 -22.95 -5.14 -7.10
CA TYR A 309 -24.09 -5.84 -6.51
C TYR A 309 -23.86 -6.27 -5.05
N ASN A 310 -22.63 -6.64 -4.70
CA ASN A 310 -22.22 -7.00 -3.36
C ASN A 310 -21.15 -6.03 -2.87
N LEU A 311 -20.91 -5.98 -1.55
CA LEU A 311 -19.65 -5.52 -0.95
C LEU A 311 -18.49 -6.08 -1.75
N GLY A 312 -17.82 -5.20 -2.50
CA GLY A 312 -17.13 -5.71 -3.66
C GLY A 312 -16.32 -4.68 -4.42
N GLN A 313 -15.25 -5.22 -4.97
CA GLN A 313 -14.35 -4.60 -5.90
C GLN A 313 -14.89 -4.77 -7.31
N ASP A 314 -14.92 -3.68 -8.07
CA ASP A 314 -14.84 -3.74 -9.52
C ASP A 314 -13.57 -3.01 -9.97
N TRP A 315 -13.10 -3.32 -11.17
CA TRP A 315 -11.94 -2.69 -11.77
C TRP A 315 -12.31 -2.10 -13.12
N ILE A 316 -11.97 -0.83 -13.29
CA ILE A 316 -12.17 -0.13 -14.57
C ILE A 316 -10.80 0.06 -15.20
N PRO A 317 -10.61 -0.27 -16.50
CA PRO A 317 -9.39 0.08 -17.20
C PRO A 317 -9.13 1.58 -17.09
N ALA A 318 -7.97 1.96 -16.55
CA ALA A 318 -7.61 3.35 -16.42
C ALA A 318 -7.32 3.94 -17.80
N LYS A 319 -8.10 4.95 -18.20
CA LYS A 319 -7.91 5.70 -19.44
C LYS A 319 -7.26 7.06 -19.13
N LYS A 320 -7.28 8.00 -20.10
CA LYS A 320 -7.05 9.43 -19.83
C LYS A 320 -7.95 9.93 -18.69
N ALA A 321 -7.71 11.14 -18.19
CA ALA A 321 -8.44 11.71 -17.06
C ALA A 321 -9.96 11.45 -17.13
N PHE A 322 -10.53 10.93 -16.05
CA PHE A 322 -11.94 10.57 -15.99
C PHE A 322 -12.53 10.87 -14.61
N LYS A 323 -13.85 11.09 -14.61
CA LYS A 323 -14.62 11.38 -13.41
C LYS A 323 -15.46 10.16 -13.04
N ILE A 324 -15.42 9.80 -11.76
CA ILE A 324 -16.21 8.74 -11.14
C ILE A 324 -17.23 9.38 -10.22
N VAL A 325 -18.51 9.05 -10.39
CA VAL A 325 -19.59 9.48 -9.50
C VAL A 325 -20.31 8.24 -8.98
N SER A 326 -20.65 8.21 -7.70
CA SER A 326 -21.33 7.09 -7.07
C SER A 326 -22.54 7.55 -6.28
N ASN A 327 -23.58 6.72 -6.24
CA ASN A 327 -24.75 6.95 -5.38
C ASN A 327 -24.44 6.72 -3.89
N LYS A 328 -23.33 6.06 -3.57
CA LYS A 328 -22.86 5.73 -2.22
C LYS A 328 -21.37 6.04 -2.06
N LYS A 329 -20.88 6.11 -0.82
CA LYS A 329 -19.44 6.36 -0.60
C LYS A 329 -18.61 5.19 -1.12
N ILE A 330 -17.64 5.52 -1.97
CA ILE A 330 -16.66 4.59 -2.52
C ILE A 330 -15.25 5.04 -2.21
N CYS A 331 -14.33 4.10 -2.14
CA CYS A 331 -12.90 4.35 -2.11
C CYS A 331 -12.30 3.95 -3.47
N VAL A 332 -11.44 4.80 -4.00
CA VAL A 332 -10.88 4.67 -5.35
C VAL A 332 -9.37 4.52 -5.25
N ILE A 333 -8.83 3.45 -5.81
CA ILE A 333 -7.39 3.16 -5.81
C ILE A 333 -6.91 2.95 -7.25
N LEU A 334 -5.90 3.70 -7.66
CA LEU A 334 -5.27 3.55 -8.97
C LEU A 334 -4.14 2.54 -8.88
N ARG A 335 -4.28 1.40 -9.58
CA ARG A 335 -3.21 0.42 -9.78
C ARG A 335 -2.53 0.66 -11.12
N GLN A 336 -1.28 1.09 -11.09
CA GLN A 336 -0.47 1.25 -12.30
C GLN A 336 0.27 -0.06 -12.59
N SER A 337 0.11 -0.60 -13.80
CA SER A 337 0.80 -1.81 -14.26
C SER A 337 2.09 -1.52 -15.02
N SER A 338 2.11 -0.42 -15.76
CA SER A 338 3.30 0.06 -16.47
C SER A 338 3.15 1.55 -16.80
N ALA A 339 4.27 2.26 -16.78
CA ALA A 339 4.34 3.64 -17.25
C ALA A 339 5.50 3.77 -18.24
N CYS A 340 5.15 3.79 -19.52
CA CYS A 340 6.13 3.96 -20.59
C CYS A 340 6.22 5.43 -21.00
N LEU A 341 7.45 5.94 -21.09
CA LEU A 341 7.71 7.21 -21.76
C LEU A 341 7.28 7.07 -23.21
N ASN A 342 6.56 8.07 -23.71
CA ASN A 342 6.19 8.10 -25.12
C ASN A 342 7.46 8.38 -25.92
N SER A 343 7.97 7.38 -26.66
CA SER A 343 9.23 7.49 -27.42
C SER A 343 9.17 8.44 -28.62
N LYS A 344 8.06 9.17 -28.79
CA LYS A 344 7.78 10.09 -29.90
C LYS A 344 7.67 11.56 -29.46
N LEU A 345 8.20 11.92 -28.29
CA LEU A 345 8.32 13.32 -27.88
C LEU A 345 9.61 13.93 -28.41
#